data_AF-A0A7S1DPZ7-F1
#
_entry.id   AF-A0A7S1DPZ7-F1
#
_cell.length_a   1.000
_cell.length_b   1.000
_cell.length_c   1.000
_cell.angle_alpha   90.00
_cell.angle_beta   90.00
_cell.angle_gamma   90.00
#
_symmetry.space_group_name_H-M   'P 1'
#
loop_
_entity.id
_entity.type
_entity.pdbx_description
1 polymer ?
#
loop_
_entity_poly.entity_id
_entity_poly.type
_entity_poly.pdbx_seq_one_letter_code
_entity_poly.pdbx_strand_id
1 'polypeptide(L)'
;MALSDDSKMSIDLLTKSPRSPVTAKSTRPPLSQSLGSSNANTSPSKRWVTIPETPEAKEAEVGEGDGVFTVALMVAAVGEGEILSDGSRKTKDILENISRFVSKEQNTTVQVGGQGKMIETKMRVFVKNSIEAKAVEDYITMHPHQEPAAFVLLVRSLDMAVVYEAKGLDPTSAAVADRLRKQAKTRAVRLVREAIACPQTKMSSRLLRGHEGPTGPASTLEGFIRSRSVSVTGGAQGHLYIAFNAKSRPHDASHPRPSRASPGPPPAPGPRPCPS
;
A
#
# COMPACT_ATOMS: atom_id res chain seq x y z
N MET A 1 24.28 -14.19 62.18
CA MET A 1 25.19 -13.50 61.25
C MET A 1 24.31 -12.91 60.16
N ALA A 2 23.76 -11.70 60.28
CA ALA A 2 24.36 -10.36 60.36
C ALA A 2 24.89 -9.84 59.01
N LEU A 3 24.35 -8.67 58.61
CA LEU A 3 24.73 -7.70 57.56
C LEU A 3 24.22 -8.04 56.15
N SER A 4 23.19 -7.38 55.59
CA SER A 4 23.01 -5.96 55.20
C SER A 4 24.07 -5.47 54.23
N ASP A 5 23.67 -5.13 52.99
CA ASP A 5 24.08 -3.84 52.42
C ASP A 5 23.17 -3.34 51.29
N ASP A 6 22.66 -2.14 51.53
CA ASP A 6 21.93 -1.24 50.64
C ASP A 6 22.91 -0.62 49.63
N SER A 7 22.49 -0.46 48.37
CA SER A 7 23.08 0.59 47.52
C SER A 7 22.03 1.23 46.64
N LYS A 8 21.48 2.29 47.22
CA LYS A 8 20.82 3.41 46.54
C LYS A 8 21.87 4.19 45.75
N MET A 9 21.61 4.45 44.47
CA MET A 9 22.18 5.63 43.81
C MET A 9 21.04 6.46 43.24
N SER A 10 20.70 7.50 44.00
CA SER A 10 19.97 8.67 43.55
C SER A 10 20.92 9.58 42.76
N ILE A 11 20.49 10.06 41.60
CA ILE A 11 21.13 11.18 40.92
C ILE A 11 20.02 12.13 40.46
N ASP A 12 19.66 13.05 41.36
CA ASP A 12 19.06 14.32 40.98
C ASP A 12 20.19 15.26 40.57
N LEU A 13 20.03 15.98 39.45
CA LEU A 13 20.61 17.31 39.30
C LEU A 13 19.89 18.07 38.17
N LEU A 14 18.97 18.94 38.62
CA LEU A 14 18.49 20.13 37.93
C LEU A 14 19.63 20.88 37.24
N THR A 15 19.42 21.34 36.00
CA THR A 15 19.86 22.70 35.63
C THR A 15 18.87 23.40 34.69
N LYS A 16 18.66 24.66 35.04
CA LYS A 16 17.71 25.68 34.58
C LYS A 16 17.73 26.03 33.09
N SER A 17 16.57 26.55 32.65
CA SER A 17 16.27 27.27 31.41
C SER A 17 17.24 28.40 31.03
N PRO A 18 17.11 28.93 29.79
CA PRO A 18 16.45 30.24 29.70
C PRO A 18 15.38 30.36 28.59
N ARG A 19 14.30 31.06 28.96
CA ARG A 19 13.34 31.71 28.06
C ARG A 19 14.01 32.90 27.35
N SER A 20 13.58 33.22 26.13
CA SER A 20 13.27 34.56 25.57
C SER A 20 13.01 34.46 24.04
N PRO A 21 12.52 35.49 23.34
CA PRO A 21 11.25 36.18 23.55
C PRO A 21 10.40 36.24 22.26
N VAL A 22 9.15 36.64 22.46
CA VAL A 22 8.12 37.00 21.49
C VAL A 22 8.59 38.05 20.48
N THR A 23 8.33 37.85 19.18
CA THR A 23 8.05 38.96 18.25
C THR A 23 6.92 38.58 17.31
N ALA A 24 5.80 39.27 17.50
CA ALA A 24 4.67 39.30 16.59
C ALA A 24 5.01 40.15 15.36
N LYS A 25 4.55 39.74 14.17
CA LYS A 25 4.20 40.67 13.09
C LYS A 25 3.04 40.11 12.28
N SER A 26 1.87 40.59 12.67
CA SER A 26 0.59 40.51 11.97
C SER A 26 0.65 41.39 10.72
N THR A 27 0.39 40.81 9.55
CA THR A 27 0.06 41.56 8.33
C THR A 27 -1.06 40.86 7.59
N ARG A 28 -2.26 41.45 7.67
CA ARG A 28 -3.42 41.33 6.76
C ARG A 28 -3.70 42.76 6.26
N PRO A 29 -4.56 42.99 5.23
CA PRO A 29 -4.91 42.25 4.01
C PRO A 29 -4.73 43.19 2.76
N PRO A 30 -5.34 42.97 1.57
CA PRO A 30 -6.76 43.28 1.39
C PRO A 30 -7.56 42.32 0.50
N LEU A 31 -8.87 42.44 0.65
CA LEU A 31 -9.91 41.84 -0.18
C LEU A 31 -9.77 42.30 -1.65
N SER A 32 -9.97 41.37 -2.59
CA SER A 32 -10.50 41.68 -3.90
C SER A 32 -11.83 40.95 -4.09
N GLN A 33 -12.83 41.75 -4.40
CA GLN A 33 -14.17 41.35 -4.80
C GLN A 33 -14.09 40.80 -6.24
N SER A 34 -14.80 39.70 -6.51
CA SER A 34 -15.23 39.37 -7.86
C SER A 34 -16.58 38.65 -7.77
N LEU A 35 -17.62 39.43 -8.08
CA LEU A 35 -18.96 38.95 -8.40
C LEU A 35 -18.90 38.42 -9.83
N GLY A 36 -19.17 37.12 -9.99
CA GLY A 36 -19.31 36.47 -11.29
C GLY A 36 -20.41 35.42 -11.21
N SER A 37 -21.53 35.74 -11.84
CA SER A 37 -22.80 35.04 -11.79
C SER A 37 -22.82 33.72 -12.60
N SER A 38 -23.77 32.86 -12.21
CA SER A 38 -24.58 31.98 -13.08
C SER A 38 -23.89 30.79 -13.79
N ASN A 39 -24.22 29.55 -13.41
CA ASN A 39 -25.32 28.76 -14.02
C ASN A 39 -25.19 27.24 -13.80
N ALA A 40 -26.35 26.59 -13.92
CA ALA A 40 -26.58 25.17 -14.19
C ALA A 40 -26.60 24.20 -13.00
N ASN A 41 -27.78 24.15 -12.37
CA ASN A 41 -28.44 22.93 -11.90
C ASN A 41 -27.99 21.68 -12.67
N THR A 42 -27.25 20.79 -12.01
CA THR A 42 -27.22 19.38 -12.37
C THR A 42 -27.46 18.58 -11.11
N SER A 43 -28.71 18.13 -10.94
CA SER A 43 -29.12 17.25 -9.85
C SER A 43 -28.20 16.03 -9.79
N PRO A 44 -27.46 15.79 -8.69
CA PRO A 44 -26.77 14.53 -8.54
C PRO A 44 -27.82 13.45 -8.28
N SER A 45 -27.97 12.57 -9.26
CA SER A 45 -28.76 11.34 -9.14
C SER A 45 -28.27 10.56 -7.91
N LYS A 46 -29.04 10.61 -6.83
CA LYS A 46 -28.82 9.85 -5.59
C LYS A 46 -29.09 8.38 -5.89
N ARG A 47 -28.14 7.72 -6.56
CA ARG A 47 -28.07 6.27 -6.61
C ARG A 47 -27.52 5.83 -5.26
N TRP A 48 -28.42 5.62 -4.30
CA TRP A 48 -28.09 4.97 -3.04
C TRP A 48 -27.47 3.62 -3.39
N VAL A 49 -26.18 3.49 -3.11
CA VAL A 49 -25.50 2.20 -3.14
C VAL A 49 -26.06 1.44 -1.96
N THR A 50 -27.01 0.54 -2.22
CA THR A 50 -27.47 -0.42 -1.23
C THR A 50 -26.24 -1.17 -0.75
N ILE A 51 -25.86 -0.94 0.51
CA ILE A 51 -24.77 -1.65 1.15
C ILE A 51 -25.27 -3.10 1.26
N PRO A 52 -24.65 -4.08 0.56
CA PRO A 52 -25.07 -5.46 0.70
C PRO A 52 -24.93 -5.84 2.17
N GLU A 53 -25.99 -6.43 2.72
CA GLU A 53 -26.03 -6.97 4.08
C GLU A 53 -24.77 -7.79 4.35
N THR A 54 -24.26 -7.67 5.57
CA THR A 54 -23.05 -8.35 6.05
C THR A 54 -23.15 -9.83 5.67
N PRO A 55 -22.32 -10.33 4.73
CA PRO A 55 -22.42 -11.72 4.33
C PRO A 55 -22.08 -12.57 5.56
N GLU A 56 -22.97 -13.47 5.95
CA GLU A 56 -22.60 -14.60 6.80
C GLU A 56 -21.32 -15.19 6.22
N ALA A 57 -20.35 -15.50 7.09
CA ALA A 57 -19.03 -15.97 6.70
C ALA A 57 -19.16 -17.32 5.98
N LYS A 58 -19.45 -17.27 4.68
CA LYS A 58 -19.48 -18.43 3.80
C LYS A 58 -18.04 -18.86 3.61
N GLU A 59 -17.75 -20.09 4.01
CA GLU A 59 -16.50 -20.75 3.67
C GLU A 59 -16.36 -20.74 2.14
N ALA A 60 -15.17 -20.39 1.65
CA ALA A 60 -14.90 -20.53 0.23
C ALA A 60 -14.73 -22.03 -0.05
N GLU A 61 -15.72 -22.64 -0.70
CA GLU A 61 -15.63 -24.04 -1.11
C GLU A 61 -14.49 -24.20 -2.12
N VAL A 62 -13.45 -24.92 -1.69
CA VAL A 62 -12.34 -25.36 -2.54
C VAL A 62 -12.78 -26.70 -3.14
N GLY A 63 -12.86 -26.77 -4.47
CA GLY A 63 -13.33 -27.97 -5.15
C GLY A 63 -12.37 -29.15 -4.96
N GLU A 64 -12.91 -30.37 -5.09
CA GLU A 64 -12.09 -31.58 -5.08
C GLU A 64 -11.12 -31.56 -6.28
N GLY A 65 -9.82 -31.36 -5.99
CA GLY A 65 -8.77 -31.18 -7.01
C GLY A 65 -8.21 -29.77 -7.15
N ASP A 66 -8.72 -28.81 -6.38
CA ASP A 66 -8.13 -27.48 -6.27
C ASP A 66 -7.02 -27.43 -5.20
N GLY A 67 -5.96 -26.69 -5.50
CA GLY A 67 -4.89 -26.32 -4.58
C GLY A 67 -5.05 -24.88 -4.10
N VAL A 68 -4.45 -24.58 -2.94
CA VAL A 68 -4.46 -23.23 -2.36
C VAL A 68 -3.03 -22.70 -2.27
N PHE A 69 -2.79 -21.52 -2.85
CA PHE A 69 -1.52 -20.80 -2.73
C PHE A 69 -1.72 -19.61 -1.79
N THR A 70 -1.09 -19.66 -0.61
CA THR A 70 -1.22 -18.62 0.41
C THR A 70 -0.07 -17.62 0.35
N VAL A 71 -0.34 -16.33 0.56
CA VAL A 71 0.69 -15.32 0.73
C VAL A 71 0.25 -14.23 1.70
N ALA A 72 1.12 -13.92 2.67
CA ALA A 72 0.96 -12.78 3.56
C ALA A 72 1.56 -11.53 2.91
N LEU A 73 0.74 -10.50 2.74
CA LEU A 73 1.14 -9.23 2.12
C LEU A 73 1.10 -8.09 3.13
N MET A 74 1.99 -7.11 2.96
CA MET A 74 1.92 -5.82 3.63
C MET A 74 1.62 -4.74 2.59
N VAL A 75 0.71 -3.82 2.91
CA VAL A 75 0.34 -2.71 2.03
C VAL A 75 0.65 -1.38 2.70
N ALA A 76 1.44 -0.55 2.04
CA ALA A 76 1.76 0.80 2.48
C ALA A 76 1.54 1.80 1.33
N ALA A 77 1.40 3.08 1.66
CA ALA A 77 1.42 4.19 0.72
C ALA A 77 2.63 5.09 1.01
N VAL A 78 3.13 5.76 -0.03
CA VAL A 78 4.10 6.86 0.14
C VAL A 78 3.30 8.12 0.48
N GLY A 79 3.57 8.68 1.66
CA GLY A 79 2.95 9.91 2.16
C GLY A 79 3.70 11.16 1.70
N GLU A 80 3.41 12.29 2.35
CA GLU A 80 4.04 13.59 2.06
C GLU A 80 5.24 13.91 2.95
N GLY A 81 5.52 13.08 3.96
CA GLY A 81 6.66 13.25 4.83
C GLY A 81 8.01 12.99 4.16
N GLU A 82 9.05 13.58 4.73
CA GLU A 82 10.43 13.31 4.32
C GLU A 82 10.95 12.04 5.00
N ILE A 83 11.80 11.28 4.30
CA ILE A 83 12.45 10.11 4.90
C ILE A 83 13.56 10.62 5.83
N LEU A 84 13.38 10.42 7.14
CA LEU A 84 14.37 10.78 8.15
C LEU A 84 15.60 9.87 8.04
N SER A 85 16.76 10.42 8.38
CA SER A 85 18.06 9.74 8.17
C SER A 85 18.46 8.81 9.31
N ASP A 86 17.51 8.48 10.19
CA ASP A 86 17.76 7.68 11.37
C ASP A 86 17.80 6.20 10.97
N GLY A 87 18.99 5.60 11.04
CA GLY A 87 19.22 4.19 10.74
C GLY A 87 20.43 3.93 9.84
N SER A 88 20.52 2.69 9.35
CA SER A 88 21.62 2.30 8.46
C SER A 88 21.46 2.94 7.08
N ARG A 89 22.59 3.30 6.45
CA ARG A 89 22.61 3.80 5.06
C ARG A 89 21.88 2.86 4.10
N LYS A 90 22.03 1.53 4.29
CA LYS A 90 21.36 0.51 3.49
C LYS A 90 19.84 0.59 3.61
N THR A 91 19.31 0.77 4.82
CA THR A 91 17.87 0.93 5.05
C THR A 91 17.36 2.20 4.36
N LYS A 92 18.08 3.31 4.49
CA LYS A 92 17.75 4.58 3.82
C LYS A 92 17.70 4.43 2.29
N ASP A 93 18.71 3.77 1.69
CA ASP A 93 18.74 3.53 0.25
C ASP A 93 17.54 2.69 -0.22
N ILE A 94 17.14 1.68 0.56
CA ILE A 94 15.95 0.87 0.29
C ILE A 94 14.69 1.75 0.34
N LEU A 95 14.51 2.56 1.39
CA LEU A 95 13.35 3.44 1.56
C LEU A 95 13.27 4.49 0.44
N GLU A 96 14.38 5.11 0.07
CA GLU A 96 14.44 6.05 -1.05
C GLU A 96 14.06 5.37 -2.37
N ASN A 97 14.54 4.16 -2.62
CA ASN A 97 14.17 3.38 -3.80
C ASN A 97 12.67 3.06 -3.83
N ILE A 98 12.08 2.70 -2.67
CA ILE A 98 10.64 2.46 -2.53
C ILE A 98 9.83 3.74 -2.80
N SER A 99 10.32 4.90 -2.35
CA SER A 99 9.69 6.20 -2.61
C SER A 99 9.76 6.61 -4.09
N ARG A 100 10.94 6.43 -4.72
CA ARG A 100 11.21 6.89 -6.09
C ARG A 100 10.61 5.97 -7.17
N PHE A 101 10.81 4.67 -7.07
CA PHE A 101 10.58 3.75 -8.20
C PHE A 101 9.22 3.07 -8.19
N VAL A 102 8.14 3.84 -8.18
CA VAL A 102 6.78 3.29 -8.18
C VAL A 102 6.40 2.87 -9.59
N SER A 103 6.12 1.57 -9.79
CA SER A 103 5.70 1.10 -11.10
C SER A 103 4.38 1.77 -11.49
N LYS A 104 4.15 2.00 -12.80
CA LYS A 104 2.90 2.63 -13.27
C LYS A 104 1.65 1.88 -12.80
N GLU A 105 1.74 0.55 -12.65
CA GLU A 105 0.68 -0.31 -12.12
C GLU A 105 0.38 -0.09 -10.61
N GLN A 106 1.32 0.52 -9.88
CA GLN A 106 1.25 0.81 -8.43
C GLN A 106 0.96 2.28 -8.12
N ASN A 107 1.05 3.16 -9.13
CA ASN A 107 0.46 4.50 -9.04
C ASN A 107 -1.05 4.36 -9.20
N THR A 108 -1.78 4.53 -8.11
CA THR A 108 -3.22 4.32 -8.10
C THR A 108 -3.94 5.60 -7.75
N THR A 109 -4.92 5.98 -8.57
CA THR A 109 -5.88 7.00 -8.18
C THR A 109 -6.99 6.33 -7.37
N VAL A 110 -7.21 6.83 -6.15
CA VAL A 110 -8.28 6.38 -5.26
C VAL A 110 -9.32 7.49 -5.11
N GLN A 111 -10.58 7.11 -5.13
CA GLN A 111 -11.65 7.99 -4.73
C GLN A 111 -11.81 7.86 -3.22
N VAL A 112 -11.75 8.97 -2.48
CA VAL A 112 -11.99 8.95 -1.04
C VAL A 112 -13.50 9.00 -0.79
N GLY A 113 -14.01 8.01 -0.04
CA GLY A 113 -15.42 7.92 0.32
C GLY A 113 -15.94 9.21 0.96
N GLY A 114 -17.11 9.68 0.51
CA GLY A 114 -17.79 10.86 1.08
C GLY A 114 -17.26 12.23 0.65
N GLN A 115 -16.06 12.33 0.06
CA GLN A 115 -15.52 13.61 -0.43
C GLN A 115 -15.70 13.81 -1.95
N GLY A 116 -15.95 12.73 -2.70
CA GLY A 116 -16.04 12.74 -4.17
C GLY A 116 -14.73 13.09 -4.89
N LYS A 117 -13.68 13.48 -4.15
CA LYS A 117 -12.38 13.87 -4.66
C LYS A 117 -11.52 12.65 -4.99
N MET A 118 -10.99 12.64 -6.21
CA MET A 118 -9.95 11.70 -6.63
C MET A 118 -8.60 12.14 -6.09
N ILE A 119 -7.86 11.21 -5.50
CA ILE A 119 -6.53 11.44 -4.94
C ILE A 119 -5.58 10.44 -5.57
N GLU A 120 -4.47 10.94 -6.09
CA GLU A 120 -3.38 10.08 -6.50
C GLU A 120 -2.61 9.61 -5.27
N THR A 121 -2.42 8.30 -5.15
CA THR A 121 -1.67 7.69 -4.05
C THR A 121 -0.76 6.60 -4.60
N LYS A 122 0.50 6.63 -4.17
CA LYS A 122 1.53 5.68 -4.56
C LYS A 122 1.50 4.49 -3.60
N MET A 123 0.76 3.45 -3.95
CA MET A 123 0.57 2.27 -3.10
C MET A 123 1.61 1.20 -3.40
N ARG A 124 2.16 0.58 -2.38
CA ARG A 124 3.15 -0.50 -2.47
C ARG A 124 2.64 -1.73 -1.77
N VAL A 125 2.78 -2.87 -2.46
CA VAL A 125 2.43 -4.19 -1.92
C VAL A 125 3.68 -5.06 -1.84
N PHE A 126 4.04 -5.39 -0.61
CA PHE A 126 5.19 -6.21 -0.29
C PHE A 126 4.74 -7.60 0.16
N VAL A 127 5.60 -8.59 -0.01
CA VAL A 127 5.45 -9.84 0.73
C VAL A 127 5.91 -9.54 2.16
N LYS A 128 5.16 -9.97 3.17
CA LYS A 128 5.40 -9.58 4.56
C LYS A 128 6.85 -9.80 5.03
N ASN A 129 7.48 -10.88 4.58
CA ASN A 129 8.84 -11.26 4.96
C ASN A 129 9.92 -10.69 4.01
N SER A 130 9.59 -9.76 3.10
CA SER A 130 10.59 -9.16 2.20
C SER A 130 11.43 -8.11 2.93
N ILE A 131 12.65 -7.88 2.43
CA ILE A 131 13.58 -6.91 3.00
C ILE A 131 12.98 -5.50 2.96
N GLU A 132 12.26 -5.17 1.89
CA GLU A 132 11.55 -3.90 1.72
C GLU A 132 10.40 -3.75 2.71
N ALA A 133 9.62 -4.81 2.94
CA ALA A 133 8.54 -4.78 3.92
C ALA A 133 9.10 -4.48 5.31
N LYS A 134 10.14 -5.22 5.70
CA LYS A 134 10.82 -5.04 6.98
C LYS A 134 11.40 -3.64 7.12
N ALA A 135 12.06 -3.10 6.10
CA ALA A 135 12.61 -1.75 6.13
C ALA A 135 11.53 -0.68 6.37
N VAL A 136 10.37 -0.81 5.72
CA VAL A 136 9.24 0.12 5.92
C VAL A 136 8.63 -0.04 7.31
N GLU A 137 8.44 -1.27 7.79
CA GLU A 137 7.89 -1.55 9.12
C GLU A 137 8.81 -1.05 10.24
N ASP A 138 10.12 -1.33 10.14
CA ASP A 138 11.14 -0.84 11.06
C ASP A 138 11.15 0.70 11.07
N TYR A 139 11.09 1.35 9.89
CA TYR A 139 11.03 2.81 9.78
C TYR A 139 9.80 3.40 10.47
N ILE A 140 8.61 2.84 10.22
CA ILE A 140 7.36 3.30 10.85
C ILE A 140 7.42 3.13 12.37
N THR A 141 8.02 2.03 12.83
CA THR A 141 8.19 1.73 14.26
C THR A 141 9.13 2.73 14.94
N MET A 142 10.19 3.16 14.25
CA MET A 142 11.12 4.18 14.77
C MET A 142 10.52 5.59 14.77
N HIS A 143 9.55 5.88 13.90
CA HIS A 143 8.98 7.21 13.73
C HIS A 143 7.45 7.23 13.90
N PRO A 144 6.91 6.77 15.04
CA PRO A 144 5.46 6.59 15.23
C PRO A 144 4.66 7.90 15.22
N HIS A 145 5.33 9.04 15.44
CA HIS A 145 4.73 10.37 15.54
C HIS A 145 5.10 11.30 14.38
N GLN A 146 5.68 10.77 13.29
CA GLN A 146 6.05 11.60 12.15
C GLN A 146 4.80 12.11 11.42
N GLU A 147 4.64 13.42 11.36
CA GLU A 147 3.52 14.10 10.69
C GLU A 147 4.02 15.28 9.84
N PRO A 148 3.83 15.27 8.50
CA PRO A 148 3.33 14.15 7.71
C PRO A 148 4.32 12.97 7.70
N ALA A 149 3.80 11.74 7.70
CA ALA A 149 4.60 10.54 7.60
C ALA A 149 5.11 10.30 6.16
N ALA A 150 6.36 9.85 6.01
CA ALA A 150 6.92 9.49 4.69
C ALA A 150 6.28 8.20 4.13
N PHE A 151 5.97 7.26 5.02
CA PHE A 151 5.27 6.02 4.70
C PHE A 151 4.06 5.87 5.60
N VAL A 152 2.96 5.42 5.00
CA VAL A 152 1.67 5.23 5.66
C VAL A 152 1.29 3.77 5.52
N LEU A 153 1.17 3.07 6.63
CA LEU A 153 0.71 1.69 6.66
C LEU A 153 -0.80 1.67 6.40
N LEU A 154 -1.21 0.97 5.34
CA LEU A 154 -2.63 0.77 5.01
C LEU A 154 -3.12 -0.57 5.54
N VAL A 155 -2.29 -1.62 5.45
CA VAL A 155 -2.61 -2.96 5.95
C VAL A 155 -1.32 -3.61 6.44
N ARG A 156 -1.30 -4.00 7.73
CA ARG A 156 -0.12 -4.64 8.35
C ARG A 156 0.09 -6.07 7.85
N SER A 157 -0.97 -6.87 7.83
CA SER A 157 -0.95 -8.26 7.36
C SER A 157 -2.23 -8.50 6.58
N LEU A 158 -2.09 -8.78 5.29
CA LEU A 158 -3.18 -9.14 4.40
C LEU A 158 -2.91 -10.54 3.87
N ASP A 159 -3.57 -11.50 4.48
CA ASP A 159 -3.41 -12.91 4.13
C ASP A 159 -4.32 -13.25 2.95
N MET A 160 -3.70 -13.57 1.83
CA MET A 160 -4.39 -13.87 0.57
C MET A 160 -4.31 -15.38 0.30
N ALA A 161 -5.42 -15.96 -0.16
CA ALA A 161 -5.48 -17.33 -0.64
C ALA A 161 -5.87 -17.33 -2.12
N VAL A 162 -4.98 -17.84 -2.97
CA VAL A 162 -5.24 -18.00 -4.41
C VAL A 162 -5.60 -19.45 -4.68
N VAL A 163 -6.85 -19.73 -5.01
CA VAL A 163 -7.33 -21.07 -5.34
C VAL A 163 -6.98 -21.37 -6.80
N TYR A 164 -6.36 -22.51 -7.09
CA TYR A 164 -5.93 -22.87 -8.43
C TYR A 164 -6.17 -24.36 -8.69
N GLU A 165 -6.34 -24.73 -9.96
CA GLU A 165 -6.49 -26.14 -10.35
C GLU A 165 -5.16 -26.89 -10.22
N ALA A 166 -5.08 -27.87 -9.31
CA ALA A 166 -3.81 -28.54 -8.98
C ALA A 166 -3.25 -29.38 -10.15
N LYS A 167 -4.12 -29.86 -11.06
CA LYS A 167 -3.71 -30.64 -12.24
C LYS A 167 -3.02 -29.79 -13.31
N GLY A 168 -3.31 -28.49 -13.36
CA GLY A 168 -2.82 -27.59 -14.42
C GLY A 168 -1.71 -26.63 -13.98
N LEU A 169 -1.47 -26.49 -12.68
CA LEU A 169 -0.48 -25.56 -12.13
C LEU A 169 0.35 -26.24 -11.03
N ASP A 170 1.66 -26.25 -11.23
CA ASP A 170 2.61 -26.63 -10.19
C ASP A 170 3.12 -25.37 -9.45
N PRO A 171 2.72 -25.13 -8.18
CA PRO A 171 3.17 -23.98 -7.41
C PRO A 171 4.64 -24.06 -6.98
N THR A 172 5.29 -25.23 -7.07
CA THR A 172 6.70 -25.39 -6.71
C THR A 172 7.62 -24.76 -7.76
N SER A 173 7.12 -24.64 -9.00
CA SER A 173 7.77 -23.86 -10.04
C SER A 173 7.82 -22.37 -9.67
N ALA A 174 9.03 -21.81 -9.62
CA ALA A 174 9.26 -20.40 -9.27
C ALA A 174 8.43 -19.43 -10.14
N ALA A 175 8.33 -19.72 -11.44
CA ALA A 175 7.56 -18.89 -12.38
C ALA A 175 6.05 -18.90 -12.09
N VAL A 176 5.50 -20.05 -11.67
CA VAL A 176 4.09 -20.18 -11.30
C VAL A 176 3.83 -19.47 -9.97
N ALA A 177 4.68 -19.68 -8.97
CA ALA A 177 4.59 -19.00 -7.68
C ALA A 177 4.68 -17.47 -7.84
N ASP A 178 5.60 -16.96 -8.66
CA ASP A 178 5.73 -15.52 -8.97
C ASP A 178 4.44 -14.98 -9.60
N ARG A 179 3.84 -15.74 -10.53
CA ARG A 179 2.58 -15.37 -11.17
C ARG A 179 1.44 -15.30 -10.17
N LEU A 180 1.27 -16.31 -9.31
CA LEU A 180 0.23 -16.33 -8.28
C LEU A 180 0.42 -15.19 -7.28
N ARG A 181 1.67 -14.91 -6.87
CA ARG A 181 2.03 -13.74 -6.07
C ARG A 181 1.66 -12.42 -6.76
N LYS A 182 1.92 -12.27 -8.06
CA LYS A 182 1.49 -11.07 -8.82
C LYS A 182 -0.03 -10.90 -8.83
N GLN A 183 -0.79 -11.99 -8.98
CA GLN A 183 -2.24 -11.94 -8.89
C GLN A 183 -2.71 -11.52 -7.50
N ALA A 184 -2.15 -12.10 -6.43
CA ALA A 184 -2.46 -11.73 -5.05
C ALA A 184 -2.19 -10.25 -4.77
N LYS A 185 -1.02 -9.73 -5.18
CA LYS A 185 -0.70 -8.30 -5.07
C LYS A 185 -1.70 -7.41 -5.82
N THR A 186 -2.09 -7.82 -7.03
CA THR A 186 -3.07 -7.07 -7.84
C THR A 186 -4.44 -7.03 -7.16
N ARG A 187 -4.86 -8.16 -6.56
CA ARG A 187 -6.12 -8.26 -5.83
C ARG A 187 -6.08 -7.45 -4.53
N ALA A 188 -4.96 -7.46 -3.81
CA ALA A 188 -4.75 -6.64 -2.62
C ALA A 188 -4.94 -5.14 -2.91
N VAL A 189 -4.33 -4.63 -3.98
CA VAL A 189 -4.53 -3.23 -4.40
C VAL A 189 -6.01 -2.94 -4.63
N ARG A 190 -6.73 -3.80 -5.38
CA ARG A 190 -8.17 -3.60 -5.63
C ARG A 190 -8.98 -3.54 -4.34
N LEU A 191 -8.76 -4.50 -3.44
CA LEU A 191 -9.44 -4.56 -2.14
C LEU A 191 -9.20 -3.29 -1.31
N VAL A 192 -7.94 -2.83 -1.22
CA VAL A 192 -7.61 -1.61 -0.46
C VAL A 192 -8.23 -0.38 -1.10
N ARG A 193 -8.27 -0.29 -2.44
CA ARG A 193 -8.97 0.81 -3.13
C ARG A 193 -10.47 0.81 -2.84
N GLU A 194 -11.11 -0.36 -2.86
CA GLU A 194 -12.52 -0.51 -2.50
C GLU A 194 -12.77 -0.08 -1.03
N ALA A 195 -11.87 -0.47 -0.12
CA ALA A 195 -11.96 -0.09 1.29
C ALA A 195 -11.82 1.43 1.51
N ILE A 196 -10.88 2.09 0.79
CA ILE A 196 -10.70 3.56 0.82
C ILE A 196 -11.91 4.29 0.23
N ALA A 197 -12.53 3.73 -0.81
CA ALA A 197 -13.72 4.31 -1.44
C ALA A 197 -14.99 4.12 -0.60
N CYS A 198 -14.99 3.15 0.33
CA CYS A 198 -16.13 2.87 1.20
C CYS A 198 -16.37 4.02 2.20
N PRO A 199 -17.54 4.69 2.20
CA PRO A 199 -17.81 5.79 3.14
C PRO A 199 -17.74 5.39 4.62
N GLN A 200 -17.99 4.10 4.93
CA GLN A 200 -17.98 3.58 6.30
C GLN A 200 -16.58 3.58 6.93
N THR A 201 -15.52 3.50 6.11
CA THR A 201 -14.15 3.57 6.63
C THR A 201 -13.79 4.99 7.05
N LYS A 202 -14.56 6.04 6.71
CA LYS A 202 -14.22 7.44 7.07
C LYS A 202 -12.80 7.85 6.64
N MET A 203 -12.26 7.21 5.61
CA MET A 203 -10.93 7.53 5.11
C MET A 203 -10.89 8.98 4.63
N SER A 204 -9.79 9.69 4.88
CA SER A 204 -9.62 11.08 4.50
C SER A 204 -8.38 11.27 3.63
N SER A 205 -8.36 12.36 2.85
CA SER A 205 -7.18 12.76 2.08
C SER A 205 -5.94 12.99 2.95
N ARG A 206 -6.15 13.56 4.14
CA ARG A 206 -5.09 13.85 5.12
C ARG A 206 -4.49 12.56 5.69
N LEU A 207 -5.33 11.60 6.04
CA LEU A 207 -4.95 10.25 6.49
C LEU A 207 -4.04 9.56 5.47
N LEU A 208 -4.47 9.49 4.21
CA LEU A 208 -3.70 8.83 3.13
C LEU A 208 -2.37 9.52 2.81
N ARG A 209 -2.26 10.82 3.11
CA ARG A 209 -1.04 11.62 2.94
C ARG A 209 -0.12 11.60 4.17
N GLY A 210 -0.53 10.94 5.24
CA GLY A 210 0.28 10.75 6.45
C GLY A 210 0.19 11.87 7.49
N HIS A 211 -0.80 12.77 7.39
CA HIS A 211 -0.98 13.89 8.34
C HIS A 211 -1.58 13.48 9.69
N GLU A 212 -1.91 12.20 9.86
CA GLU A 212 -2.42 11.63 11.13
C GLU A 212 -1.52 10.45 11.56
N GLY A 213 -0.22 10.57 11.24
CA GLY A 213 0.79 9.57 11.53
C GLY A 213 0.83 8.39 10.55
N PRO A 214 1.82 7.49 10.73
CA PRO A 214 2.07 6.40 9.79
C PRO A 214 1.08 5.23 9.93
N THR A 215 0.40 5.06 11.05
CA THR A 215 -0.48 3.89 11.33
C THR A 215 -1.97 4.22 11.36
N GLY A 216 -2.34 5.51 11.29
CA GLY A 216 -3.73 5.96 11.34
C GLY A 216 -4.64 5.25 10.33
N PRO A 217 -4.27 5.17 9.04
CA PRO A 217 -5.10 4.51 8.03
C PRO A 217 -5.29 3.01 8.23
N ALA A 218 -4.29 2.30 8.75
CA ALA A 218 -4.41 0.85 8.99
C ALA A 218 -5.53 0.52 9.99
N SER A 219 -5.58 1.25 11.10
CA SER A 219 -6.60 1.07 12.14
C SER A 219 -8.02 1.27 11.57
N THR A 220 -8.14 2.19 10.63
CA THR A 220 -9.40 2.56 9.98
C THR A 220 -9.87 1.52 8.95
N LEU A 221 -8.94 0.87 8.25
CA LEU A 221 -9.26 -0.14 7.22
C LEU A 221 -9.44 -1.55 7.78
N GLU A 222 -8.91 -1.83 8.97
CA GLU A 222 -8.85 -3.19 9.53
C GLU A 222 -10.23 -3.85 9.62
N GLY A 223 -11.25 -3.14 10.10
CA GLY A 223 -12.61 -3.66 10.21
C GLY A 223 -13.22 -4.07 8.86
N PHE A 224 -13.01 -3.26 7.81
CA PHE A 224 -13.50 -3.56 6.46
C PHE A 224 -12.78 -4.76 5.84
N ILE A 225 -11.46 -4.86 6.05
CA ILE A 225 -10.68 -5.98 5.50
C ILE A 225 -11.08 -7.27 6.21
N ARG A 226 -11.18 -7.24 7.55
CA ARG A 226 -11.57 -8.40 8.35
C ARG A 226 -12.95 -8.92 7.97
N SER A 227 -13.92 -8.04 7.67
CA SER A 227 -15.25 -8.45 7.23
C SER A 227 -15.31 -9.07 5.82
N ARG A 228 -14.22 -8.98 5.05
CA ARG A 228 -14.08 -9.62 3.73
C ARG A 228 -13.29 -10.93 3.77
N SER A 229 -12.67 -11.24 4.91
CA SER A 229 -11.89 -12.46 5.08
C SER A 229 -12.79 -13.64 5.38
N VAL A 230 -12.44 -14.79 4.81
CA VAL A 230 -13.17 -16.06 4.94
C VAL A 230 -12.20 -17.16 5.35
N SER A 231 -12.72 -18.20 6.00
CA SER A 231 -11.99 -19.45 6.19
C SER A 231 -11.87 -20.19 4.85
N VAL A 232 -10.72 -20.82 4.61
CA VAL A 232 -10.45 -21.56 3.37
C VAL A 232 -10.05 -22.98 3.73
N THR A 233 -10.73 -23.95 3.13
CA THR A 233 -10.41 -25.37 3.26
C THR A 233 -9.01 -25.65 2.73
N GLY A 234 -8.17 -26.33 3.53
CA GLY A 234 -6.76 -26.56 3.20
C GLY A 234 -5.80 -25.42 3.59
N GLY A 235 -6.31 -24.32 4.13
CA GLY A 235 -5.51 -23.31 4.82
C GLY A 235 -5.09 -23.73 6.23
N ALA A 236 -4.32 -22.89 6.91
CA ALA A 236 -4.04 -23.10 8.34
C ALA A 236 -5.33 -23.01 9.14
N GLN A 237 -5.58 -23.99 10.02
CA GLN A 237 -6.83 -24.08 10.78
C GLN A 237 -7.08 -22.80 11.60
N GLY A 238 -8.28 -22.24 11.49
CA GLY A 238 -8.66 -21.00 12.19
C GLY A 238 -8.09 -19.70 11.60
N HIS A 239 -7.35 -19.78 10.48
CA HIS A 239 -6.82 -18.60 9.82
C HIS A 239 -7.80 -18.06 8.77
N LEU A 240 -8.01 -16.75 8.75
CA LEU A 240 -8.87 -16.08 7.78
C LEU A 240 -8.04 -15.55 6.60
N TYR A 241 -8.58 -15.65 5.39
CA TYR A 241 -7.93 -15.22 4.17
C TYR A 241 -8.88 -14.42 3.28
N ILE A 242 -8.33 -13.55 2.44
CA ILE A 242 -9.03 -13.05 1.25
C ILE A 242 -8.84 -14.08 0.14
N ALA A 243 -9.86 -14.92 -0.08
CA ALA A 243 -9.85 -15.98 -1.07
C ALA A 243 -10.30 -15.51 -2.46
N PHE A 244 -9.64 -15.98 -3.51
CA PHE A 244 -10.09 -15.79 -4.90
C PHE A 244 -9.46 -16.82 -5.86
N ASN A 245 -10.13 -17.07 -6.98
CA ASN A 245 -9.64 -18.01 -7.99
C ASN A 245 -8.50 -17.42 -8.82
N ALA A 246 -7.48 -18.22 -9.06
CA ALA A 246 -6.38 -17.92 -9.97
C ALA A 246 -6.94 -17.72 -11.37
N LYS A 247 -6.52 -16.64 -12.02
CA LYS A 247 -6.73 -16.50 -13.47
C LYS A 247 -5.80 -17.47 -14.17
N SER A 248 -6.34 -18.55 -14.70
CA SER A 248 -5.69 -19.35 -15.72
C SER A 248 -5.42 -18.42 -16.91
N ARG A 249 -4.18 -18.39 -17.41
CA ARG A 249 -4.01 -17.95 -18.79
C ARG A 249 -4.71 -19.03 -19.62
N PRO A 250 -5.59 -18.68 -20.57
CA PRO A 250 -5.89 -19.64 -21.61
C PRO A 250 -4.54 -20.10 -22.15
N HIS A 251 -4.32 -21.41 -22.18
CA HIS A 251 -3.18 -21.99 -22.85
C HIS A 251 -3.34 -21.59 -24.31
N ASP A 252 -2.77 -20.44 -24.68
CA ASP A 252 -2.80 -19.89 -26.03
C ASP A 252 -1.81 -20.73 -26.85
N ALA A 253 -2.17 -22.00 -27.02
CA ALA A 253 -1.38 -23.02 -27.69
C ALA A 253 -1.44 -22.88 -29.22
N SER A 254 -2.08 -21.84 -29.75
CA SER A 254 -2.35 -21.69 -31.19
C SER A 254 -1.99 -20.34 -31.79
N HIS A 255 -1.39 -19.41 -31.04
CA HIS A 255 -0.76 -18.26 -31.67
C HIS A 255 0.73 -18.52 -31.86
N PRO A 256 1.17 -18.92 -33.09
CA PRO A 256 2.58 -18.96 -33.40
C PRO A 256 3.13 -17.57 -33.09
N ARG A 257 3.99 -17.53 -32.07
CA ARG A 257 4.77 -16.36 -31.71
C ARG A 257 5.32 -15.82 -33.02
N PRO A 258 4.98 -14.60 -33.48
CA PRO A 258 5.49 -14.09 -34.75
C PRO A 258 7.00 -14.26 -34.66
N SER A 259 7.56 -15.11 -35.52
CA SER A 259 8.99 -15.38 -35.51
C SER A 259 9.63 -14.01 -35.58
N ARG A 260 10.34 -13.64 -34.52
CA ARG A 260 11.03 -12.36 -34.44
C ARG A 260 11.99 -12.40 -35.62
N ALA A 261 11.58 -11.80 -36.74
CA ALA A 261 12.38 -11.72 -37.93
C ALA A 261 13.72 -11.18 -37.45
N SER A 262 14.77 -11.95 -37.71
CA SER A 262 16.13 -11.59 -37.33
C SER A 262 16.33 -10.12 -37.67
N PRO A 263 16.76 -9.26 -36.72
CA PRO A 263 17.03 -7.88 -37.04
C PRO A 263 17.98 -7.89 -38.24
N GLY A 264 17.53 -7.29 -39.35
CA GLY A 264 18.32 -7.18 -40.55
C GLY A 264 19.68 -6.55 -40.22
N PRO A 265 20.72 -6.86 -41.00
CA PRO A 265 22.05 -6.30 -40.78
C PRO A 265 21.96 -4.76 -40.67
N PRO A 266 22.73 -4.15 -39.74
CA PRO A 266 22.73 -2.70 -39.60
C PRO A 266 23.09 -2.04 -40.94
N PRO A 267 22.45 -0.92 -41.30
CA PRO A 267 22.79 -0.19 -42.52
C PRO A 267 24.26 0.24 -42.47
N ALA A 268 24.95 0.08 -43.61
CA ALA A 268 26.35 0.45 -43.73
C ALA A 268 26.55 1.93 -43.37
N PRO A 269 27.64 2.27 -42.64
CA PRO A 269 27.94 3.66 -42.32
C PRO A 269 28.16 4.46 -43.61
N GLY A 270 27.34 5.49 -43.81
CA GLY A 270 27.45 6.41 -44.93
C GLY A 270 28.79 7.19 -44.90
N PRO A 271 29.27 7.63 -46.08
CA PRO A 271 30.53 8.36 -46.19
C PRO A 271 30.47 9.68 -45.40
N ARG A 272 31.50 9.93 -44.59
CA ARG A 272 31.65 11.17 -43.84
C ARG A 272 32.03 12.31 -44.80
N PRO A 273 31.38 13.48 -44.71
CA PRO A 273 31.81 14.65 -45.49
C PRO A 273 33.19 15.13 -45.02
N CYS A 274 34.08 15.39 -45.98
CA CYS A 274 35.38 15.98 -45.72
C CYS A 274 35.22 17.43 -45.24
N PRO A 275 35.92 17.85 -44.17
CA PRO A 275 35.98 19.25 -43.79
C PRO A 275 36.74 20.05 -44.87
N SER A 276 36.18 21.22 -45.19
CA SER A 276 36.74 22.22 -46.12
C SER A 276 37.82 23.06 -45.45
#